data_AF-A0A2D6IZ22-F1
#
_entry.id   AF-A0A2D6IZ22-F1
#
_cell.length_a   1.000
_cell.length_b   1.000
_cell.length_c   1.000
_cell.angle_alpha   90.00
_cell.angle_beta   90.00
_cell.angle_gamma   90.00
#
_symmetry.space_group_name_H-M   'P 1'
#
loop_
_entity.id
_entity.type
_entity.pdbx_description
1 polymer ?
#
loop_
_entity_poly.entity_id
_entity_poly.type
_entity_poly.pdbx_seq_one_letter_code
_entity_poly.pdbx_strand_id
1 'polypeptide(L)'
;MSMRKLFAIIILSISMPVVHAQFAPPPLSPIGKKIQQAVDSDIRTATEKERDANRKPRQTLEFLGLQEDMRVVELVPGRGWYTKIIAPVVADKGQYYVAIASRMSAMLEKYDALSKVEILPLDVKLLPQDIIGQFDLTEFTLGIDDVDLILTFRNLHNFLPQARGYINKAAFEALKPGGLYGVIDHTRRHSEPDTAENWRRMDPVLAILEIQAAGFELVDSSDLHYRPDDELRYEVGRKTVAGNTDRFTLLFRKPEKN
;
A
#
# COMPACT_ATOMS: atom_id res chain seq x y z
N MET A 1 -60.10 38.40 53.37
CA MET A 1 -59.14 37.30 53.63
C MET A 1 -58.81 36.65 52.29
N SER A 2 -57.53 36.39 52.01
CA SER A 2 -56.94 35.85 50.77
C SER A 2 -56.50 36.87 49.71
N MET A 3 -55.26 37.34 49.86
CA MET A 3 -54.51 38.10 48.87
C MET A 3 -53.44 37.16 48.31
N ARG A 4 -53.59 36.75 47.04
CA ARG A 4 -52.67 35.82 46.34
C ARG A 4 -51.35 36.55 46.05
N LYS A 5 -50.25 36.06 46.62
CA LYS A 5 -48.88 36.51 46.28
C LYS A 5 -48.44 35.80 45.00
N LEU A 6 -48.16 36.57 43.95
CA LEU A 6 -47.56 36.11 42.70
C LEU A 6 -46.05 35.94 42.92
N PHE A 7 -45.52 34.72 42.78
CA PHE A 7 -44.09 34.47 42.74
C PHE A 7 -43.59 34.66 41.30
N ALA A 8 -42.72 35.65 41.09
CA ALA A 8 -41.98 35.81 39.85
C ALA A 8 -40.79 34.85 39.85
N ILE A 9 -40.79 33.88 38.93
CA ILE A 9 -39.65 32.98 38.69
C ILE A 9 -38.68 33.71 37.76
N ILE A 10 -37.51 34.09 38.30
CA ILE A 10 -36.38 34.60 37.53
C ILE A 10 -35.67 33.38 36.92
N ILE A 11 -35.81 33.18 35.61
CA ILE A 11 -35.03 32.19 34.86
C ILE A 11 -33.65 32.80 34.58
N LEU A 12 -32.65 32.34 35.32
CA LEU A 12 -31.26 32.68 35.10
C LEU A 12 -30.74 31.88 33.89
N SER A 13 -30.65 32.52 32.73
CA SER A 13 -30.05 31.92 31.52
C SER A 13 -28.53 31.83 31.69
N ILE A 14 -28.04 30.68 32.12
CA ILE A 14 -26.61 30.34 32.12
C ILE A 14 -26.21 30.03 30.67
N SER A 15 -25.59 30.98 29.99
CA SER A 15 -24.92 30.75 28.72
C SER A 15 -23.62 29.98 28.98
N MET A 16 -23.66 28.64 28.90
CA MET A 16 -22.43 27.86 28.87
C MET A 16 -21.84 27.89 27.44
N PRO A 17 -20.56 28.28 27.26
CA PRO A 17 -19.87 28.12 25.99
C PRO A 17 -19.47 26.64 25.86
N VAL A 18 -20.35 25.83 25.27
CA VAL A 18 -20.11 24.40 25.07
C VAL A 18 -19.80 24.16 23.60
N VAL A 19 -18.54 23.76 23.38
CA VAL A 19 -18.05 22.88 22.30
C VAL A 19 -17.87 23.52 20.92
N HIS A 20 -16.65 24.01 20.65
CA HIS A 20 -16.10 24.13 19.29
C HIS A 20 -14.87 23.23 19.07
N ALA A 21 -14.56 22.31 19.99
CA ALA A 21 -13.33 21.51 19.96
C ALA A 21 -13.51 20.09 19.38
N GLN A 22 -14.60 19.77 18.68
CA GLN A 22 -14.96 18.37 18.37
C GLN A 22 -14.62 17.83 16.97
N PHE A 23 -13.91 18.57 16.11
CA PHE A 23 -13.55 18.08 14.75
C PHE A 23 -12.10 18.34 14.33
N ALA A 24 -11.17 18.48 15.27
CA ALA A 24 -9.76 18.37 14.92
C ALA A 24 -9.44 16.87 14.72
N PRO A 25 -8.89 16.45 13.56
CA PRO A 25 -8.42 15.08 13.41
C PRO A 25 -7.36 14.81 14.48
N PRO A 26 -7.27 13.56 15.00
CA PRO A 26 -6.28 13.22 16.00
C PRO A 26 -4.87 13.56 15.46
N PRO A 27 -3.96 14.04 16.32
CA PRO A 27 -2.60 14.32 15.89
C PRO A 27 -1.96 13.05 15.34
N LEU A 28 -1.13 13.20 14.31
CA LEU A 28 -0.39 12.08 13.72
C LEU A 28 0.53 11.41 14.76
N SER A 29 0.59 10.08 14.70
CA SER A 29 1.58 9.29 15.43
C SER A 29 3.01 9.68 15.00
N PRO A 30 4.06 9.33 15.78
CA PRO A 30 5.44 9.59 15.37
C PRO A 30 5.77 9.05 13.98
N ILE A 31 5.37 7.81 13.70
CA ILE A 31 5.55 7.20 12.38
C ILE A 31 4.72 7.89 11.30
N GLY A 32 3.48 8.27 11.61
CA GLY A 32 2.61 9.02 10.69
C GLY A 32 3.19 10.37 10.29
N LYS A 33 3.84 11.08 11.23
CA LYS A 33 4.59 12.32 10.94
C LYS A 33 5.79 12.04 10.03
N LYS A 34 6.56 10.99 10.29
CA LYS A 34 7.73 10.62 9.48
C LYS A 34 7.33 10.26 8.06
N ILE A 35 6.26 9.49 7.89
CA ILE A 35 5.70 9.18 6.57
C ILE A 35 5.20 10.45 5.88
N GLN A 36 4.48 11.33 6.58
CA GLN A 36 4.01 12.59 6.01
C GLN A 36 5.17 13.47 5.51
N GLN A 37 6.25 13.59 6.28
CA GLN A 37 7.45 14.31 5.86
C GLN A 37 8.06 13.74 4.57
N ALA A 38 8.12 12.40 4.44
CA ALA A 38 8.62 11.75 3.23
C ALA A 38 7.69 11.94 2.02
N VAL A 39 6.36 11.92 2.24
CA VAL A 39 5.36 12.25 1.21
C VAL A 39 5.57 13.67 0.68
N ASP A 40 5.83 14.62 1.57
CA ASP A 40 6.00 16.04 1.25
C ASP A 40 7.41 16.40 0.72
N SER A 41 8.35 15.45 0.75
CA SER A 41 9.77 15.68 0.43
C SER A 41 10.05 16.23 -0.97
N ASP A 42 11.19 16.90 -1.13
CA ASP A 42 11.56 17.56 -2.40
C ASP A 42 12.13 16.61 -3.47
N ILE A 43 12.50 15.38 -3.11
CA ILE A 43 12.90 14.35 -4.09
C ILE A 43 11.70 13.88 -4.96
N ARG A 44 10.48 14.22 -4.53
CA ARG A 44 9.22 13.90 -5.17
C ARG A 44 8.82 15.03 -6.12
N THR A 45 8.64 14.71 -7.38
CA THR A 45 8.18 15.67 -8.40
C THR A 45 6.72 16.08 -8.20
N ALA A 46 6.31 17.22 -8.76
CA ALA A 46 4.91 17.68 -8.72
C ALA A 46 3.92 16.62 -9.23
N THR A 47 4.22 15.99 -10.37
CA THR A 47 3.40 14.90 -10.95
C THR A 47 3.32 13.66 -10.06
N GLU A 48 4.34 13.40 -9.23
CA GLU A 48 4.26 12.32 -8.25
C GLU A 48 3.33 12.69 -7.10
N LYS A 49 3.43 13.94 -6.60
CA LYS A 49 2.59 14.48 -5.51
C LYS A 49 1.12 14.63 -5.91
N GLU A 50 0.82 15.00 -7.15
CA GLU A 50 -0.56 15.05 -7.68
C GLU A 50 -1.32 13.72 -7.53
N ARG A 51 -0.58 12.60 -7.49
CA ARG A 51 -1.18 11.26 -7.36
C ARG A 51 -1.50 10.90 -5.90
N ASP A 52 -1.02 11.68 -4.93
CA ASP A 52 -1.18 11.37 -3.50
C ASP A 52 -2.65 11.35 -3.07
N ALA A 53 -3.48 12.24 -3.63
CA ALA A 53 -4.92 12.25 -3.36
C ALA A 53 -5.59 10.91 -3.73
N ASN A 54 -5.17 10.31 -4.85
CA ASN A 54 -5.67 9.01 -5.27
C ASN A 54 -4.99 7.85 -4.52
N ARG A 55 -3.71 7.97 -4.18
CA ARG A 55 -2.90 6.88 -3.63
C ARG A 55 -2.84 6.83 -2.10
N LYS A 56 -3.25 7.89 -1.41
CA LYS A 56 -3.29 8.00 0.05
C LYS A 56 -2.04 7.38 0.72
N PRO A 57 -0.81 7.80 0.35
CA PRO A 57 0.40 7.08 0.70
C PRO A 57 0.58 6.91 2.21
N ARG A 58 0.30 7.95 3.00
CA ARG A 58 0.43 7.89 4.45
C ARG A 58 -0.51 6.85 5.05
N GLN A 59 -1.80 6.97 4.77
CA GLN A 59 -2.82 6.07 5.30
C GLN A 59 -2.57 4.63 4.85
N THR A 60 -2.10 4.45 3.62
CA THR A 60 -1.72 3.15 3.07
C THR A 60 -0.57 2.53 3.85
N LEU A 61 0.52 3.26 4.04
CA LEU A 61 1.71 2.73 4.73
C LEU A 61 1.46 2.54 6.23
N GLU A 62 0.63 3.37 6.85
CA GLU A 62 0.16 3.18 8.24
C GLU A 62 -0.69 1.90 8.36
N PHE A 63 -1.63 1.67 7.43
CA PHE A 63 -2.43 0.44 7.40
C PHE A 63 -1.56 -0.81 7.20
N LEU A 64 -0.56 -0.73 6.32
CA LEU A 64 0.36 -1.84 6.04
C LEU A 64 1.41 -2.05 7.16
N GLY A 65 1.35 -1.26 8.24
CA GLY A 65 2.13 -1.47 9.45
C GLY A 65 3.59 -1.00 9.36
N LEU A 66 3.96 -0.17 8.38
CA LEU A 66 5.33 0.34 8.22
C LEU A 66 5.83 0.99 9.51
N GLN A 67 7.01 0.58 9.99
CA GLN A 67 7.75 1.22 11.07
C GLN A 67 9.15 1.63 10.58
N GLU A 68 9.79 2.56 11.29
CA GLU A 68 11.06 3.15 10.87
C GLU A 68 12.29 2.24 11.06
N ASP A 69 12.17 1.19 11.88
CA ASP A 69 13.22 0.23 12.23
C ASP A 69 13.12 -1.09 11.43
N MET A 70 12.21 -1.17 10.46
CA MET A 70 11.97 -2.38 9.67
C MET A 70 12.99 -2.59 8.54
N ARG A 71 13.27 -3.85 8.24
CA ARG A 71 13.76 -4.34 6.96
C ARG A 71 12.57 -4.49 6.02
N VAL A 72 12.53 -3.66 4.97
CA VAL A 72 11.39 -3.59 4.04
C VAL A 72 11.83 -3.96 2.62
N VAL A 73 11.05 -4.78 1.94
CA VAL A 73 11.23 -5.08 0.50
C VAL A 73 10.05 -4.53 -0.30
N GLU A 74 10.32 -3.68 -1.29
CA GLU A 74 9.34 -3.33 -2.34
C GLU A 74 9.55 -4.23 -3.58
N LEU A 75 8.53 -5.00 -3.93
CA LEU A 75 8.47 -5.81 -5.13
C LEU A 75 7.96 -4.97 -6.32
N VAL A 76 8.69 -5.02 -7.44
CA VAL A 76 8.33 -4.33 -8.69
C VAL A 76 8.05 -2.84 -8.46
N PRO A 77 9.05 -2.07 -8.00
CA PRO A 77 8.91 -0.65 -7.61
C PRO A 77 8.56 0.30 -8.77
N GLY A 78 8.56 -0.20 -10.01
CA GLY A 78 8.29 0.56 -11.21
C GLY A 78 9.26 1.72 -11.36
N ARG A 79 8.74 2.96 -11.25
CA ARG A 79 9.55 4.19 -11.31
C ARG A 79 9.99 4.73 -9.94
N GLY A 80 9.79 3.97 -8.87
CA GLY A 80 10.22 4.30 -7.51
C GLY A 80 9.32 5.31 -6.77
N TRP A 81 8.01 5.33 -7.08
CA TRP A 81 7.09 6.28 -6.43
C TRP A 81 6.97 6.01 -4.93
N TYR A 82 6.79 4.75 -4.53
CA TYR A 82 6.79 4.36 -3.12
C TYR A 82 8.21 4.30 -2.55
N THR A 83 9.20 3.88 -3.33
CA THR A 83 10.63 3.97 -2.95
C THR A 83 11.01 5.35 -2.40
N LYS A 84 10.62 6.43 -3.08
CA LYS A 84 10.89 7.82 -2.64
C LYS A 84 10.17 8.23 -1.34
N ILE A 85 9.22 7.45 -0.86
CA ILE A 85 8.52 7.69 0.41
C ILE A 85 9.08 6.74 1.48
N ILE A 86 9.18 5.45 1.19
CA ILE A 86 9.52 4.44 2.19
C ILE A 86 11.00 4.49 2.54
N ALA A 87 11.90 4.66 1.55
CA ALA A 87 13.33 4.64 1.81
C ALA A 87 13.77 5.72 2.81
N PRO A 88 13.33 6.99 2.70
CA PRO A 88 13.63 8.00 3.73
C PRO A 88 13.05 7.70 5.11
N VAL A 89 11.90 6.99 5.19
CA VAL A 89 11.27 6.65 6.49
C VAL A 89 12.13 5.67 7.27
N VAL A 90 12.71 4.67 6.60
CA VAL A 90 13.51 3.61 7.26
C VAL A 90 15.01 3.88 7.24
N ALA A 91 15.48 4.93 6.55
CA ALA A 91 16.90 5.18 6.28
C ALA A 91 17.80 5.22 7.54
N ASP A 92 17.28 5.62 8.70
CA ASP A 92 18.08 5.81 9.92
C ASP A 92 18.17 4.56 10.80
N LYS A 93 17.10 3.76 10.85
CA LYS A 93 16.94 2.67 11.84
C LYS A 93 16.63 1.31 11.22
N GLY A 94 16.19 1.29 9.97
CA GLY A 94 15.83 0.09 9.24
C GLY A 94 16.66 -0.06 7.97
N GLN A 95 16.15 -0.84 7.03
CA GLN A 95 16.81 -1.13 5.77
C GLN A 95 15.76 -1.22 4.65
N TYR A 96 16.09 -0.71 3.47
CA TYR A 96 15.17 -0.71 2.34
C TYR A 96 15.76 -1.45 1.14
N TYR A 97 15.04 -2.45 0.68
CA TYR A 97 15.37 -3.28 -0.47
C TYR A 97 14.34 -3.12 -1.57
N VAL A 98 14.80 -3.22 -2.80
CA VAL A 98 13.94 -3.32 -3.97
C VAL A 98 14.24 -4.59 -4.75
N ALA A 99 13.19 -5.27 -5.20
CA ALA A 99 13.27 -6.52 -5.94
C ALA A 99 12.50 -6.43 -7.27
N ILE A 100 12.93 -7.24 -8.25
CA ILE A 100 12.38 -7.20 -9.62
C ILE A 100 12.45 -5.76 -10.19
N ALA A 101 13.57 -5.10 -9.91
CA ALA A 101 13.75 -3.66 -10.06
C ALA A 101 14.49 -3.30 -11.36
N SER A 102 14.05 -3.83 -12.50
CA SER A 102 14.69 -3.51 -13.78
C SER A 102 14.62 -1.99 -14.01
N ARG A 103 15.78 -1.33 -14.10
CA ARG A 103 15.96 0.11 -14.38
C ARG A 103 15.82 1.08 -13.18
N MET A 104 16.14 0.65 -11.95
CA MET A 104 16.16 1.57 -10.81
C MET A 104 17.48 2.31 -10.57
N SER A 105 18.64 1.76 -10.96
CA SER A 105 19.95 2.27 -10.54
C SER A 105 20.14 3.76 -10.82
N ALA A 106 19.86 4.21 -12.05
CA ALA A 106 19.96 5.63 -12.41
C ALA A 106 19.03 6.56 -11.61
N MET A 107 17.88 6.05 -11.14
CA MET A 107 16.97 6.82 -10.30
C MET A 107 17.48 6.91 -8.86
N LEU A 108 18.04 5.81 -8.33
CA LEU A 108 18.63 5.77 -6.99
C LEU A 108 19.87 6.67 -6.89
N GLU A 109 20.77 6.59 -7.89
CA GLU A 109 21.98 7.41 -7.98
C GLU A 109 21.69 8.91 -8.11
N LYS A 110 20.49 9.28 -8.58
CA LYS A 110 20.10 10.68 -8.75
C LYS A 110 19.86 11.40 -7.41
N TYR A 111 19.52 10.69 -6.34
CA TYR A 111 19.10 11.30 -5.08
C TYR A 111 19.87 10.72 -3.90
N ASP A 112 20.63 11.55 -3.19
CA ASP A 112 21.39 11.14 -1.99
C ASP A 112 20.50 10.51 -0.91
N ALA A 113 19.24 10.97 -0.80
CA ALA A 113 18.25 10.41 0.11
C ALA A 113 17.90 8.93 -0.17
N LEU A 114 18.28 8.40 -1.33
CA LEU A 114 18.06 7.01 -1.74
C LEU A 114 19.37 6.18 -1.79
N SER A 115 20.49 6.75 -1.34
CA SER A 115 21.80 6.08 -1.34
C SER A 115 21.87 4.79 -0.54
N LYS A 116 20.98 4.61 0.44
CA LYS A 116 20.87 3.41 1.28
C LYS A 116 19.92 2.34 0.70
N VAL A 117 19.30 2.58 -0.45
CA VAL A 117 18.43 1.59 -1.09
C VAL A 117 19.27 0.52 -1.75
N GLU A 118 18.99 -0.74 -1.42
CA GLU A 118 19.69 -1.89 -2.00
C GLU A 118 18.81 -2.59 -3.04
N ILE A 119 19.34 -2.76 -4.26
CA ILE A 119 18.71 -3.60 -5.28
C ILE A 119 19.13 -5.05 -5.01
N LEU A 120 18.17 -5.94 -4.77
CA LEU A 120 18.47 -7.35 -4.55
C LEU A 120 18.99 -8.00 -5.85
N PRO A 121 20.14 -8.70 -5.82
CA PRO A 121 20.74 -9.34 -6.99
C PRO A 121 20.05 -10.70 -7.26
N LEU A 122 18.84 -10.64 -7.82
CA LEU A 122 18.02 -11.83 -8.06
C LEU A 122 18.47 -12.58 -9.31
N ASP A 123 18.62 -13.90 -9.21
CA ASP A 123 18.66 -14.80 -10.37
C ASP A 123 17.22 -15.11 -10.84
N VAL A 124 16.59 -14.12 -11.48
CA VAL A 124 15.23 -14.22 -12.00
C VAL A 124 15.19 -13.73 -13.45
N LYS A 125 14.56 -14.52 -14.32
CA LYS A 125 14.31 -14.12 -15.70
C LYS A 125 12.88 -13.66 -15.84
N LEU A 126 12.69 -12.40 -16.21
CA LEU A 126 11.40 -11.85 -16.60
C LEU A 126 11.12 -12.24 -18.07
N LEU A 127 10.00 -12.90 -18.32
CA LEU A 127 9.62 -13.42 -19.64
C LEU A 127 8.39 -12.66 -20.15
N PRO A 128 8.55 -11.64 -21.03
CA PRO A 128 7.43 -10.92 -21.62
C PRO A 128 6.48 -11.87 -22.36
N GLN A 129 5.18 -11.60 -22.26
CA GLN A 129 4.13 -12.33 -22.95
C GLN A 129 3.59 -11.52 -24.14
N ASP A 130 2.60 -12.08 -24.86
CA ASP A 130 1.97 -11.43 -26.01
C ASP A 130 1.29 -10.10 -25.65
N ILE A 131 0.76 -9.99 -24.42
CA ILE A 131 0.20 -8.75 -23.89
C ILE A 131 1.33 -7.90 -23.29
N ILE A 132 1.54 -6.70 -23.83
CA ILE A 132 2.56 -5.76 -23.33
C ILE A 132 2.30 -5.45 -21.85
N GLY A 133 3.29 -5.74 -21.01
CA GLY A 133 3.21 -5.54 -19.55
C GLY A 133 2.65 -6.75 -18.81
N GLN A 134 2.39 -7.85 -19.49
CA GLN A 134 2.21 -9.17 -18.90
C GLN A 134 3.51 -9.96 -18.98
N PHE A 135 3.83 -10.66 -17.89
CA PHE A 135 5.08 -11.38 -17.71
C PHE A 135 4.81 -12.74 -17.09
N ASP A 136 5.65 -13.69 -17.47
CA ASP A 136 5.98 -14.83 -16.62
C ASP A 136 7.36 -14.59 -15.99
N LEU A 137 7.75 -15.42 -15.02
CA LEU A 137 9.10 -15.41 -14.48
C LEU A 137 9.55 -16.79 -14.02
N THR A 138 10.87 -17.00 -14.05
CA THR A 138 11.47 -18.20 -13.48
C THR A 138 11.37 -18.18 -11.96
N GLU A 139 11.25 -19.35 -11.34
CA GLU A 139 11.35 -19.47 -9.88
C GLU A 139 12.64 -18.81 -9.36
N PHE A 140 12.53 -18.14 -8.21
CA PHE A 140 13.62 -17.38 -7.59
C PHE A 140 13.40 -17.30 -6.08
N THR A 141 14.43 -16.88 -5.36
CA THR A 141 14.34 -16.47 -3.95
C THR A 141 14.80 -15.02 -3.83
N LEU A 142 14.40 -14.32 -2.77
CA LEU A 142 14.89 -12.95 -2.52
C LEU A 142 16.35 -12.91 -2.05
N GLY A 143 16.94 -14.06 -1.71
CA GLY A 143 18.34 -14.15 -1.26
C GLY A 143 18.62 -13.50 0.10
N ILE A 144 17.58 -13.10 0.81
CA ILE A 144 17.63 -12.49 2.14
C ILE A 144 16.57 -13.12 3.04
N ASP A 145 16.82 -13.06 4.33
CA ASP A 145 15.95 -13.50 5.41
C ASP A 145 15.66 -12.35 6.40
N ASP A 146 14.89 -12.68 7.43
CA ASP A 146 14.52 -11.80 8.54
C ASP A 146 13.93 -10.46 8.07
N VAL A 147 13.12 -10.47 7.02
CA VAL A 147 12.41 -9.28 6.52
C VAL A 147 11.17 -9.04 7.39
N ASP A 148 10.92 -7.79 7.77
CA ASP A 148 9.77 -7.39 8.59
C ASP A 148 8.51 -7.18 7.74
N LEU A 149 8.68 -6.55 6.57
CA LEU A 149 7.59 -6.12 5.72
C LEU A 149 7.95 -6.26 4.23
N ILE A 150 7.13 -6.99 3.48
CA ILE A 150 7.20 -7.03 2.02
C ILE A 150 5.97 -6.33 1.44
N LEU A 151 6.18 -5.53 0.39
CA LEU A 151 5.15 -4.70 -0.20
C LEU A 151 5.10 -4.91 -1.72
N THR A 152 3.89 -5.02 -2.25
CA THR A 152 3.65 -4.99 -3.69
C THR A 152 2.50 -4.07 -4.06
N PHE A 153 2.74 -3.19 -5.03
CA PHE A 153 1.82 -2.13 -5.42
C PHE A 153 1.49 -2.20 -6.91
N ARG A 154 0.26 -2.61 -7.22
CA ARG A 154 -0.37 -2.58 -8.54
C ARG A 154 0.47 -3.27 -9.61
N ASN A 155 0.93 -4.47 -9.32
CA ASN A 155 1.72 -5.27 -10.24
C ASN A 155 1.42 -6.77 -10.22
N LEU A 156 0.61 -7.30 -9.30
CA LEU A 156 0.26 -8.73 -9.33
C LEU A 156 -0.47 -9.10 -10.62
N HIS A 157 -1.35 -8.20 -11.11
CA HIS A 157 -2.01 -8.36 -12.40
C HIS A 157 -1.05 -8.45 -13.61
N ASN A 158 0.22 -8.05 -13.46
CA ASN A 158 1.20 -8.16 -14.53
C ASN A 158 1.73 -9.60 -14.69
N PHE A 159 1.52 -10.48 -13.71
CA PHE A 159 2.14 -11.81 -13.70
C PHE A 159 1.11 -12.90 -14.00
N LEU A 160 1.53 -13.93 -14.75
CA LEU A 160 0.75 -15.16 -14.92
C LEU A 160 0.61 -15.93 -13.59
N PRO A 161 -0.36 -16.87 -13.47
CA PRO A 161 -0.60 -17.58 -12.21
C PRO A 161 0.63 -18.26 -11.61
N GLN A 162 1.45 -18.90 -12.44
CA GLN A 162 2.69 -19.55 -12.00
C GLN A 162 3.70 -18.54 -11.43
N ALA A 163 3.96 -17.45 -12.14
CA ALA A 163 4.78 -16.34 -11.68
C ALA A 163 4.31 -15.74 -10.34
N ARG A 164 3.00 -15.54 -10.15
CA ARG A 164 2.44 -15.06 -8.87
C ARG A 164 2.72 -16.06 -7.74
N GLY A 165 2.61 -17.36 -8.02
CA GLY A 165 3.01 -18.42 -7.09
C GLY A 165 4.47 -18.30 -6.65
N TYR A 166 5.40 -18.10 -7.58
CA TYR A 166 6.81 -17.89 -7.27
C TYR A 166 7.07 -16.61 -6.47
N ILE A 167 6.40 -15.51 -6.78
CA ILE A 167 6.50 -14.26 -6.02
C ILE A 167 6.01 -14.47 -4.58
N ASN A 168 4.84 -15.09 -4.39
CA ASN A 168 4.26 -15.33 -3.07
C ASN A 168 5.16 -16.26 -2.25
N LYS A 169 5.72 -17.32 -2.86
CA LYS A 169 6.68 -18.21 -2.22
C LYS A 169 7.95 -17.47 -1.78
N ALA A 170 8.56 -16.69 -2.67
CA ALA A 170 9.77 -15.94 -2.37
C ALA A 170 9.55 -14.89 -1.25
N ALA A 171 8.37 -14.25 -1.23
CA ALA A 171 7.98 -13.35 -0.16
C ALA A 171 7.81 -14.11 1.18
N PHE A 172 7.15 -15.27 1.16
CA PHE A 172 6.96 -16.10 2.35
C PHE A 172 8.30 -16.56 2.93
N GLU A 173 9.23 -17.02 2.10
CA GLU A 173 10.53 -17.53 2.53
C GLU A 173 11.38 -16.43 3.21
N ALA A 174 11.39 -15.22 2.67
CA ALA A 174 12.22 -14.11 3.17
C ALA A 174 11.69 -13.44 4.45
N LEU A 175 10.38 -13.45 4.67
CA LEU A 175 9.78 -12.85 5.88
C LEU A 175 10.19 -13.61 7.14
N LYS A 176 10.44 -12.88 8.23
CA LYS A 176 10.52 -13.49 9.57
C LYS A 176 9.13 -13.99 10.02
N PRO A 177 9.05 -14.94 10.97
CA PRO A 177 7.79 -15.25 11.64
C PRO A 177 7.15 -13.97 12.21
N GLY A 178 5.84 -13.80 11.99
CA GLY A 178 5.12 -12.57 12.34
C GLY A 178 5.27 -11.42 11.34
N GLY A 179 6.17 -11.53 10.36
CA GLY A 179 6.40 -10.54 9.31
C GLY A 179 5.17 -10.35 8.40
N LEU A 180 5.06 -9.16 7.80
CA LEU A 180 3.87 -8.71 7.08
C LEU A 180 4.07 -8.69 5.56
N TYR A 181 3.01 -9.03 4.82
CA TYR A 181 2.98 -8.91 3.36
C TYR A 181 1.79 -8.04 2.93
N GLY A 182 2.09 -6.84 2.45
CA GLY A 182 1.11 -5.85 2.01
C GLY A 182 0.88 -5.87 0.51
N VAL A 183 -0.39 -5.97 0.10
CA VAL A 183 -0.77 -6.16 -1.30
C VAL A 183 -1.87 -5.17 -1.71
N ILE A 184 -1.63 -4.44 -2.79
CA ILE A 184 -2.59 -3.51 -3.39
C ILE A 184 -2.66 -3.76 -4.88
N ASP A 185 -3.85 -3.95 -5.43
CA ASP A 185 -4.03 -3.99 -6.88
C ASP A 185 -5.41 -3.48 -7.32
N HIS A 186 -5.57 -3.23 -8.61
CA HIS A 186 -6.83 -2.80 -9.21
C HIS A 186 -7.84 -3.93 -9.14
N THR A 187 -9.05 -3.62 -8.69
CA THR A 187 -10.06 -4.64 -8.42
C THR A 187 -10.67 -5.13 -9.73
N ARG A 188 -10.72 -6.46 -9.86
CA ARG A 188 -11.57 -7.19 -10.82
C ARG A 188 -12.73 -7.86 -10.07
N ARG A 189 -13.84 -8.06 -10.76
CA ARG A 189 -14.96 -8.83 -10.20
C ARG A 189 -14.54 -10.28 -9.98
N HIS A 190 -15.03 -10.87 -8.89
CA HIS A 190 -14.72 -12.24 -8.57
C HIS A 190 -15.18 -13.21 -9.67
N SER A 191 -14.31 -14.13 -10.08
CA SER A 191 -14.58 -15.12 -11.14
C SER A 191 -14.92 -14.53 -12.52
N GLU A 192 -14.63 -13.26 -12.75
CA GLU A 192 -14.76 -12.64 -14.08
C GLU A 192 -13.63 -13.13 -15.00
N PRO A 193 -13.94 -13.60 -16.23
CA PRO A 193 -12.94 -13.98 -17.22
C PRO A 193 -12.01 -12.82 -17.59
N ASP A 194 -10.78 -13.15 -17.96
CA ASP A 194 -9.83 -12.17 -18.49
C ASP A 194 -10.26 -11.67 -19.88
N THR A 195 -10.14 -10.37 -20.07
CA THR A 195 -10.44 -9.64 -21.31
C THR A 195 -9.42 -8.53 -21.51
N ALA A 196 -9.40 -7.94 -22.70
CA ALA A 196 -8.59 -6.76 -22.97
C ALA A 196 -8.92 -5.55 -22.06
N GLU A 197 -10.12 -5.51 -21.45
CA GLU A 197 -10.53 -4.39 -20.57
C GLU A 197 -10.28 -4.65 -19.07
N ASN A 198 -9.94 -5.87 -18.64
CA ASN A 198 -9.73 -6.16 -17.22
C ASN A 198 -8.43 -6.92 -16.92
N TRP A 199 -7.57 -7.20 -17.91
CA TRP A 199 -6.31 -7.92 -17.68
C TRP A 199 -5.37 -7.22 -16.68
N ARG A 200 -5.43 -5.88 -16.56
CA ARG A 200 -4.69 -5.11 -15.52
C ARG A 200 -5.43 -4.97 -14.19
N ARG A 201 -6.44 -5.82 -13.96
CA ARG A 201 -7.19 -5.90 -12.71
C ARG A 201 -7.05 -7.31 -12.16
N MET A 202 -6.95 -7.42 -10.84
CA MET A 202 -6.80 -8.66 -10.10
C MET A 202 -8.08 -8.93 -9.29
N ASP A 203 -8.52 -10.19 -9.30
CA ASP A 203 -9.60 -10.65 -8.43
C ASP A 203 -9.08 -10.75 -6.98
N PRO A 204 -9.62 -9.96 -6.03
CA PRO A 204 -9.15 -9.96 -4.64
C PRO A 204 -9.31 -11.33 -3.97
N VAL A 205 -10.35 -12.10 -4.31
CA VAL A 205 -10.56 -13.43 -3.74
C VAL A 205 -9.50 -14.40 -4.25
N LEU A 206 -9.19 -14.35 -5.55
CA LEU A 206 -8.10 -15.14 -6.13
C LEU A 206 -6.76 -14.79 -5.49
N ALA A 207 -6.46 -13.49 -5.31
CA ALA A 207 -5.23 -13.04 -4.66
C ALA A 207 -5.12 -13.56 -3.22
N ILE A 208 -6.21 -13.50 -2.43
CA ILE A 208 -6.25 -14.05 -1.07
C ILE A 208 -5.94 -15.55 -1.09
N LEU A 209 -6.59 -16.31 -1.96
CA LEU A 209 -6.39 -17.77 -2.04
C LEU A 209 -4.96 -18.14 -2.47
N GLU A 210 -4.39 -17.45 -3.48
CA GLU A 210 -3.03 -17.68 -3.95
C GLU A 210 -1.98 -17.34 -2.88
N ILE A 211 -2.21 -16.29 -2.09
CA ILE A 211 -1.30 -15.87 -1.02
C ILE A 211 -1.41 -16.81 0.18
N GLN A 212 -2.62 -17.23 0.55
CA GLN A 212 -2.83 -18.23 1.60
C GLN A 212 -2.24 -19.59 1.22
N ALA A 213 -2.31 -19.99 -0.05
CA ALA A 213 -1.68 -21.21 -0.54
C ALA A 213 -0.15 -21.21 -0.39
N ALA A 214 0.49 -20.03 -0.34
CA ALA A 214 1.91 -19.89 -0.03
C ALA A 214 2.22 -19.97 1.48
N GLY A 215 1.21 -20.05 2.34
CA GLY A 215 1.34 -20.23 3.80
C GLY A 215 1.00 -18.99 4.64
N PHE A 216 0.58 -17.90 4.01
CA PHE A 216 0.20 -16.67 4.72
C PHE A 216 -1.19 -16.73 5.36
N GLU A 217 -1.39 -15.93 6.41
CA GLU A 217 -2.69 -15.65 7.01
C GLU A 217 -3.17 -14.26 6.60
N LEU A 218 -4.45 -14.11 6.24
CA LEU A 218 -5.06 -12.80 6.03
C LEU A 218 -5.28 -12.14 7.39
N VAL A 219 -4.70 -10.96 7.60
CA VAL A 219 -4.80 -10.19 8.86
C VAL A 219 -5.91 -9.18 8.79
N ASP A 220 -5.94 -8.39 7.71
CA ASP A 220 -6.89 -7.29 7.56
C ASP A 220 -7.06 -6.88 6.09
N SER A 221 -8.11 -6.10 5.83
CA SER A 221 -8.40 -5.48 4.54
C SER A 221 -8.92 -4.06 4.71
N SER A 222 -8.73 -3.21 3.72
CA SER A 222 -9.15 -1.81 3.79
C SER A 222 -9.86 -1.33 2.52
N ASP A 223 -10.87 -0.48 2.72
CA ASP A 223 -11.60 0.27 1.69
C ASP A 223 -10.94 1.61 1.34
N LEU A 224 -9.71 1.87 1.80
CA LEU A 224 -8.97 3.11 1.55
C LEU A 224 -9.01 3.58 0.08
N HIS A 225 -8.97 2.61 -0.84
CA HIS A 225 -8.94 2.83 -2.26
C HIS A 225 -10.24 2.45 -2.99
N TYR A 226 -11.33 2.21 -2.26
CA TYR A 226 -12.64 1.97 -2.84
C TYR A 226 -13.08 3.18 -3.67
N ARG A 227 -13.63 2.91 -4.86
CA ARG A 227 -14.15 3.92 -5.80
C ARG A 227 -15.52 3.50 -6.29
N PRO A 228 -16.61 4.06 -5.72
CA PRO A 228 -17.97 3.65 -6.09
C PRO A 228 -18.31 3.95 -7.56
N ASP A 229 -17.58 4.87 -8.18
CA ASP A 229 -17.75 5.31 -9.57
C ASP A 229 -16.87 4.54 -10.58
N ASP A 230 -15.98 3.64 -10.13
CA ASP A 230 -15.32 2.68 -11.03
C ASP A 230 -16.15 1.40 -11.15
N GLU A 231 -16.88 1.29 -12.27
CA GLU A 231 -17.72 0.12 -12.56
C GLU A 231 -16.92 -1.19 -12.84
N LEU A 232 -15.58 -1.12 -12.80
CA LEU A 232 -14.64 -2.23 -13.03
C LEU A 232 -14.62 -2.78 -14.46
N ARG A 233 -15.33 -2.14 -15.40
CA ARG A 233 -15.50 -2.61 -16.78
C ARG A 233 -14.44 -2.13 -17.77
N TYR A 234 -13.62 -1.17 -17.34
CA TYR A 234 -12.66 -0.50 -18.21
C TYR A 234 -11.23 -0.79 -17.82
N GLU A 235 -10.40 -0.88 -18.86
CA GLU A 235 -8.96 -0.96 -18.74
C GLU A 235 -8.46 0.23 -17.90
N VAL A 236 -7.56 -0.01 -16.93
CA VAL A 236 -7.18 0.98 -15.89
C VAL A 236 -6.43 2.20 -16.44
N GLY A 237 -6.05 2.18 -17.72
CA GLY A 237 -5.47 3.28 -18.48
C GLY A 237 -6.46 4.03 -19.37
N ARG A 238 -7.73 3.61 -19.45
CA ARG A 238 -8.77 4.38 -20.15
C ARG A 238 -8.92 5.74 -19.47
N LYS A 239 -9.07 6.80 -20.29
CA LYS A 239 -9.17 8.19 -19.84
C LYS A 239 -10.22 8.41 -18.75
N THR A 240 -11.33 7.65 -18.79
CA THR A 240 -12.46 7.77 -17.85
C THR A 240 -12.16 7.26 -16.45
N VAL A 241 -11.20 6.33 -16.28
CA VAL A 241 -10.88 5.71 -14.99
C VAL A 241 -9.42 5.86 -14.57
N ALA A 242 -8.54 6.31 -15.48
CA ALA A 242 -7.12 6.49 -15.20
C ALA A 242 -6.89 7.45 -14.02
N GLY A 243 -6.29 6.93 -12.95
CA GLY A 243 -6.09 7.70 -11.71
C GLY A 243 -7.31 7.76 -10.79
N ASN A 244 -8.37 7.01 -11.08
CA ASN A 244 -9.56 6.85 -10.24
C ASN A 244 -10.07 5.40 -10.15
N THR A 245 -9.21 4.42 -10.43
CA THR A 245 -9.60 3.01 -10.34
C THR A 245 -9.80 2.55 -8.90
N ASP A 246 -10.82 1.70 -8.72
CA ASP A 246 -11.05 0.93 -7.51
C ASP A 246 -9.89 -0.06 -7.30
N ARG A 247 -9.44 -0.16 -6.06
CA ARG A 247 -8.36 -1.06 -5.66
C ARG A 247 -8.68 -1.69 -4.32
N PHE A 248 -8.35 -2.97 -4.18
CA PHE A 248 -8.30 -3.62 -2.88
C PHE A 248 -6.98 -3.29 -2.18
N THR A 249 -6.98 -3.38 -0.85
CA THR A 249 -5.79 -3.23 -0.01
C THR A 249 -5.85 -4.30 1.07
N LEU A 250 -4.89 -5.22 1.03
CA LEU A 250 -4.86 -6.43 1.85
C LEU A 250 -3.56 -6.48 2.64
N LEU A 251 -3.65 -6.97 3.88
CA LEU A 251 -2.52 -7.22 4.75
C LEU A 251 -2.51 -8.68 5.18
N PHE A 252 -1.40 -9.34 4.94
CA PHE A 252 -1.16 -10.72 5.34
C PHE A 252 -0.01 -10.81 6.33
N ARG A 253 0.08 -11.94 7.05
CA ARG A 253 1.16 -12.27 7.98
C ARG A 253 1.72 -13.65 7.70
N LYS A 254 3.04 -13.80 7.81
CA LYS A 254 3.68 -15.10 7.94
C LYS A 254 3.44 -15.62 9.37
N PRO A 255 2.83 -16.81 9.56
CA PRO A 255 2.54 -17.32 10.89
C PRO A 255 3.76 -17.33 11.81
N GLU A 256 3.52 -17.19 13.11
CA GLU A 256 4.57 -17.37 14.12
C GLU A 256 5.11 -18.81 14.09
N LYS A 257 6.37 -19.00 14.52
CA LYS A 257 6.87 -20.35 14.80
C LYS A 257 6.23 -20.78 16.13
N ASN A 258 5.42 -21.85 16.08
CA ASN A 258 4.94 -22.54 17.28
C ASN A 258 6.10 -23.11 18.10
#